data_AF-A0A7Z9I108-F1
#
_entry.id   AF-A0A7Z9I108-F1
#
_cell.length_a   1.000
_cell.length_b   1.000
_cell.length_c   1.000
_cell.angle_alpha   90.00
_cell.angle_beta   90.00
_cell.angle_gamma   90.00
#
_symmetry.space_group_name_H-M   'P 1'
#
loop_
_entity.id
_entity.type
_entity.pdbx_description
1 polymer ?
#
loop_
_entity_poly.entity_id
_entity_poly.type
_entity_poly.pdbx_seq_one_letter_code
_entity_poly.pdbx_strand_id
1 'polypeptide(L)'
;MVETSPWIFFFSAVLATYVWRFAAVMISHRIEANHPIFEWFTCLAYGIIAALVARTLILPTGLLALVPLWHRLIPMALAFLGFYLLGKRLWVGIVFGETGLIALMLLNELL
;
A
#
# COMPACT_ATOMS: atom_id res chain seq x y z
N MET A 1 19.84 18.48 18.48
CA MET A 1 18.70 17.60 18.13
C MET A 1 18.34 16.88 19.42
N VAL A 2 17.09 16.90 19.87
CA VAL A 2 16.69 16.34 21.17
C VAL A 2 17.24 14.91 21.26
N GLU A 3 18.06 14.61 22.28
CA GLU A 3 18.45 13.23 22.62
C GLU A 3 17.26 12.52 23.26
N THR A 4 16.16 12.43 22.53
CA THR A 4 14.99 11.67 22.93
C THR A 4 15.34 10.21 22.71
N SER A 5 15.45 9.48 23.82
CA SER A 5 15.66 8.04 23.82
C SER A 5 14.70 7.36 22.80
N PRO A 6 15.20 6.48 21.91
CA PRO A 6 14.38 5.81 20.88
C PRO A 6 13.10 5.15 21.41
N TRP A 7 13.13 4.76 22.69
CA TRP A 7 12.00 4.22 23.43
C TRP A 7 10.79 5.17 23.47
N ILE A 8 11.00 6.48 23.55
CA ILE A 8 9.91 7.47 23.63
C ILE A 8 9.14 7.54 22.31
N PHE A 9 9.85 7.48 21.17
CA PHE A 9 9.22 7.42 19.85
C PHE A 9 8.46 6.10 19.64
N PHE A 10 9.02 4.99 20.13
CA PHE A 10 8.34 3.71 20.07
C PHE A 10 7.04 3.72 20.87
N PHE A 11 7.08 4.13 22.15
CA PHE A 11 5.88 4.18 22.99
C PHE A 11 4.84 5.17 22.49
N SER A 12 5.25 6.33 21.97
CA SER A 12 4.31 7.32 21.41
C SER A 12 3.62 6.80 20.15
N ALA A 13 4.35 6.11 19.26
CA ALA A 13 3.78 5.49 18.07
C ALA A 13 2.81 4.35 18.41
N VAL A 14 3.16 3.52 19.40
CA VAL A 14 2.31 2.44 19.92
C VAL A 14 1.02 3.04 20.48
N LEU A 15 1.11 4.01 21.41
CA LEU A 15 -0.06 4.65 22.01
C LEU A 15 -0.94 5.31 20.94
N ALA A 16 -0.37 6.11 20.04
CA ALA A 16 -1.11 6.77 18.97
C ALA A 16 -1.88 5.77 18.09
N THR A 17 -1.26 4.63 17.75
CA THR A 17 -1.89 3.59 16.91
C THR A 17 -3.00 2.84 17.66
N TYR A 18 -2.71 2.38 18.88
CA TYR A 18 -3.64 1.53 19.63
C TYR A 18 -4.83 2.31 20.20
N VAL A 19 -4.65 3.57 20.59
CA VAL A 19 -5.77 4.42 21.07
C VAL A 19 -6.83 4.56 19.99
N TRP A 20 -6.42 4.86 18.76
CA TRP A 20 -7.36 4.98 17.64
C TRP A 20 -8.03 3.65 17.30
N ARG A 21 -7.27 2.54 17.30
CA ARG A 21 -7.84 1.21 17.05
C ARG A 21 -8.85 0.79 18.10
N PHE A 22 -8.58 1.04 19.38
CA PHE A 22 -9.50 0.70 20.46
C PHE A 22 -10.79 1.54 20.38
N ALA A 23 -10.65 2.84 20.15
CA ALA A 23 -11.80 3.72 19.93
C ALA A 23 -12.68 3.25 18.76
N ALA A 24 -12.06 2.86 17.64
CA ALA A 24 -12.78 2.35 16.48
C ALA A 24 -13.59 1.07 16.79
N VAL A 25 -13.04 0.13 17.56
CA VAL A 25 -13.73 -1.11 17.96
C VAL A 25 -14.91 -0.83 18.90
N MET A 26 -14.73 0.09 19.86
CA MET A 26 -15.80 0.50 20.78
C MET A 26 -16.97 1.13 20.04
N ILE A 27 -16.67 1.93 19.01
CA ILE A 27 -17.67 2.59 18.17
C ILE A 27 -18.31 1.60 17.20
N SER A 28 -17.56 0.65 16.63
CA SER A 28 -18.07 -0.27 15.60
C SER A 28 -19.20 -1.18 16.08
N HIS A 29 -19.30 -1.44 17.39
CA HIS A 29 -20.38 -2.27 17.94
C HIS A 29 -21.75 -1.57 17.92
N ARG A 30 -21.77 -0.23 17.75
CA ARG A 30 -22.99 0.59 17.75
C ARG A 30 -23.38 1.10 16.36
N ILE A 31 -22.58 0.81 15.33
CA ILE A 31 -22.81 1.32 13.98
C ILE A 31 -23.13 0.16 13.05
N GLU A 32 -24.26 0.26 12.37
CA GLU A 32 -24.64 -0.68 11.32
C GLU A 32 -23.77 -0.44 10.07
N ALA A 33 -23.14 -1.51 9.58
CA ALA A 33 -22.25 -1.45 8.41
C ALA A 33 -22.97 -1.05 7.11
N ASN A 34 -24.30 -1.15 7.06
CA ASN A 34 -25.10 -0.82 5.89
C ASN A 34 -25.49 0.66 5.80
N HIS A 35 -24.99 1.52 6.72
CA HIS A 35 -25.29 2.94 6.67
C HIS A 35 -24.55 3.61 5.49
N PRO A 36 -25.20 4.46 4.67
CA PRO A 36 -24.59 5.08 3.47
C PRO A 36 -23.33 5.92 3.77
N ILE A 37 -23.23 6.46 4.98
CA ILE A 37 -22.01 7.17 5.45
C ILE A 37 -20.80 6.23 5.50
N PHE A 38 -20.99 4.96 5.90
CA PHE A 38 -19.90 3.99 5.98
C PHE A 38 -19.40 3.57 4.59
N GLU A 39 -20.31 3.47 3.62
CA GLU A 39 -19.96 3.28 2.22
C GLU A 39 -19.14 4.46 1.67
N TRP A 40 -19.54 5.69 2.00
CA TRP A 40 -18.77 6.90 1.62
C TRP A 40 -17.34 6.88 2.19
N PHE A 41 -17.16 6.53 3.47
CA PHE A 41 -15.83 6.36 4.07
C PHE A 41 -15.03 5.23 3.41
N THR A 42 -15.69 4.15 3.02
CA THR A 42 -15.06 3.02 2.31
C THR A 42 -14.54 3.46 0.94
N CYS A 43 -15.33 4.21 0.18
CA CYS A 43 -14.91 4.81 -1.09
C CYS A 43 -13.73 5.76 -0.90
N LEU A 44 -13.74 6.59 0.15
CA LEU A 44 -12.61 7.46 0.49
C LEU A 44 -11.34 6.66 0.81
N ALA A 45 -11.45 5.59 1.61
CA ALA A 45 -10.32 4.75 1.97
C ALA A 45 -9.67 4.12 0.72
N TYR A 46 -10.47 3.54 -0.17
CA TYR A 46 -9.96 3.01 -1.44
C TYR A 46 -9.38 4.10 -2.34
N GLY A 47 -9.99 5.29 -2.37
CA GLY A 47 -9.48 6.45 -3.10
C GLY A 47 -8.10 6.90 -2.61
N ILE A 48 -7.89 6.92 -1.29
CA ILE A 48 -6.58 7.27 -0.69
C ILE A 48 -5.52 6.23 -1.07
N ILE A 49 -5.85 4.93 -1.00
CA ILE A 49 -4.94 3.86 -1.41
C ILE A 49 -4.58 4.00 -2.91
N ALA A 50 -5.58 4.22 -3.76
CA ALA A 50 -5.37 4.42 -5.19
C ALA A 50 -4.50 5.65 -5.48
N ALA A 51 -4.74 6.78 -4.80
CA ALA A 51 -3.94 7.99 -4.91
C ALA A 51 -2.49 7.78 -4.45
N LEU A 52 -2.29 7.03 -3.37
CA LEU A 52 -0.96 6.68 -2.87
C LEU A 52 -0.20 5.83 -3.90
N VAL A 53 -0.86 4.82 -4.48
CA VAL A 53 -0.29 3.99 -5.55
C VAL A 53 0.02 4.83 -6.79
N ALA A 54 -0.90 5.70 -7.22
CA ALA A 54 -0.67 6.59 -8.35
C ALA A 54 0.53 7.53 -8.11
N ARG A 55 0.66 8.07 -6.90
CA ARG A 55 1.81 8.89 -6.50
C ARG A 55 3.12 8.13 -6.62
N THR A 56 3.19 6.90 -6.12
CA THR A 56 4.44 6.11 -6.20
C THR A 56 4.80 5.70 -7.63
N LEU A 57 3.82 5.51 -8.51
CA LEU A 57 4.03 5.19 -9.93
C LEU A 57 4.43 6.40 -10.77
N ILE A 58 3.68 7.50 -10.70
CA ILE A 58 3.81 8.65 -11.60
C ILE A 58 4.81 9.68 -11.07
N LEU A 59 4.78 9.94 -9.76
CA LEU A 59 5.59 10.95 -9.07
C LEU A 59 6.49 10.28 -8.02
N PRO A 60 7.41 9.40 -8.45
CA PRO A 60 8.30 8.68 -7.55
C PRO A 60 9.23 9.66 -6.83
N THR A 61 9.65 9.28 -5.63
CA THR A 61 10.66 10.00 -4.86
C THR A 61 11.74 9.04 -4.41
N GLY A 62 12.99 9.49 -4.35
CA GLY A 62 14.14 8.64 -3.97
C GLY A 62 14.67 7.79 -5.13
N LEU A 63 15.23 6.61 -4.81
CA LEU A 63 15.90 5.75 -5.81
C LEU A 63 15.00 5.33 -6.98
N LEU A 64 13.69 5.19 -6.76
CA LEU A 64 12.76 4.82 -7.83
C LEU A 64 12.72 5.87 -8.94
N ALA A 65 13.06 7.13 -8.68
CA ALA A 65 13.07 8.19 -9.70
C ALA A 65 14.07 7.92 -10.84
N LEU A 66 15.09 7.10 -10.60
CA LEU A 66 16.08 6.70 -11.60
C LEU A 66 15.54 5.62 -12.58
N VAL A 67 14.48 4.92 -12.18
CA VAL A 67 13.87 3.83 -12.96
C VAL A 67 12.86 4.41 -13.95
N PRO A 68 12.87 4.03 -15.24
CA PRO A 68 11.88 4.52 -16.21
C PRO A 68 10.45 4.10 -15.86
N LEU A 69 9.46 4.88 -16.29
CA LEU A 69 8.03 4.61 -16.05
C LEU A 69 7.58 3.23 -16.53
N TRP A 70 8.12 2.75 -17.66
CA TRP A 70 7.78 1.43 -18.21
C TRP A 70 8.15 0.27 -17.30
N HIS A 71 9.29 0.35 -16.61
CA HIS A 71 9.70 -0.67 -15.66
C HIS A 71 8.83 -0.70 -14.39
N ARG A 72 7.92 0.27 -14.20
CA ARG A 72 6.96 0.28 -13.08
C ARG A 72 5.55 -0.14 -13.51
N LEU A 73 5.14 0.28 -14.69
CA LEU A 73 3.81 -0.04 -15.24
C LEU A 73 3.67 -1.51 -15.64
N ILE A 74 4.72 -2.12 -16.22
CA ILE A 74 4.64 -3.52 -16.67
C ILE A 74 4.51 -4.49 -15.47
N PRO A 75 5.33 -4.39 -14.40
CA PRO A 75 5.16 -5.24 -13.22
C PRO A 75 3.82 -5.02 -12.50
N MET A 76 3.33 -3.78 -12.46
CA MET A 76 2.01 -3.47 -11.93
C MET A 76 0.90 -4.19 -12.71
N ALA A 77 0.96 -4.17 -14.05
CA ALA A 77 0.01 -4.90 -14.88
C ALA A 77 0.12 -6.42 -14.68
N LEU A 78 1.34 -6.95 -14.57
CA LEU A 78 1.59 -8.37 -14.27
C LEU A 78 1.05 -8.78 -12.90
N ALA A 79 1.22 -7.93 -11.88
CA ALA A 79 0.67 -8.16 -10.54
C ALA A 79 -0.86 -8.26 -10.58
N PHE A 80 -1.51 -7.36 -11.33
CA PHE A 80 -2.96 -7.32 -11.47
C PHE A 80 -3.49 -8.53 -12.25
N LEU A 81 -2.82 -8.92 -13.33
CA LEU A 81 -3.15 -10.11 -14.12
C LEU A 81 -2.95 -11.39 -13.29
N GLY A 82 -1.84 -11.51 -12.59
CA GLY A 82 -1.55 -12.64 -11.70
C GLY A 82 -2.59 -12.77 -10.60
N PHE A 83 -2.99 -11.65 -9.98
CA PHE A 83 -4.07 -11.63 -8.98
C PHE A 83 -5.38 -12.17 -9.55
N TYR A 84 -5.80 -11.73 -10.73
CA TYR A 84 -7.08 -12.11 -11.32
C TYR A 84 -7.09 -13.58 -11.79
N LEU A 85 -6.02 -14.03 -12.44
CA LEU A 85 -5.93 -15.38 -13.02
C LEU A 85 -5.77 -16.47 -11.96
N LEU A 86 -5.08 -16.20 -10.85
CA LEU A 86 -4.73 -17.21 -9.83
C LEU A 86 -5.69 -17.22 -8.63
N GLY A 87 -6.95 -16.84 -8.87
CA GLY A 87 -8.03 -16.99 -7.90
C GLY A 87 -8.14 -15.88 -6.87
N LYS A 88 -7.79 -14.63 -7.24
CA LYS A 88 -7.97 -13.42 -6.42
C LYS A 88 -7.28 -13.49 -5.04
N ARG A 89 -6.14 -14.19 -4.99
CA ARG A 89 -5.30 -14.30 -3.79
C ARG A 89 -4.29 -13.17 -3.78
N LEU A 90 -4.36 -12.29 -2.78
CA LEU A 90 -3.51 -11.11 -2.67
C LEU A 90 -2.01 -11.45 -2.75
N TRP A 91 -1.58 -12.48 -2.00
CA TRP A 91 -0.19 -12.94 -1.98
C TRP A 91 0.34 -13.34 -3.37
N VAL A 92 -0.51 -13.93 -4.21
CA VAL A 92 -0.09 -14.35 -5.56
C VAL A 92 0.16 -13.14 -6.45
N GLY A 93 -0.69 -12.11 -6.36
CA GLY A 93 -0.49 -10.86 -7.09
C GLY A 93 0.81 -10.15 -6.68
N ILE A 94 1.12 -10.14 -5.37
CA ILE A 94 2.37 -9.56 -4.85
C ILE A 94 3.58 -10.29 -5.44
N VAL A 95 3.61 -11.62 -5.34
CA VAL A 95 4.72 -12.42 -5.88
C VAL A 95 4.87 -12.22 -7.40
N PHE A 96 3.77 -12.18 -8.15
CA PHE A 96 3.82 -11.92 -9.60
C PHE A 96 4.35 -10.53 -9.94
N GLY A 97 3.96 -9.50 -9.19
CA GLY A 97 4.46 -8.15 -9.37
C GLY A 97 5.94 -8.01 -9.08
N GLU A 98 6.38 -8.53 -7.92
CA GLU A 98 7.78 -8.48 -7.49
C GLU A 98 8.69 -9.24 -8.46
N THR A 99 8.31 -10.47 -8.82
CA THR A 99 9.07 -11.27 -9.80
C THR A 99 9.10 -10.62 -11.17
N GLY A 100 8.00 -10.01 -11.62
CA GLY A 100 7.95 -9.26 -12.87
C GLY A 100 8.89 -8.04 -12.88
N LEU A 101 8.97 -7.31 -11.76
CA LEU A 101 9.90 -6.19 -11.61
C LEU A 101 11.35 -6.66 -11.65
N ILE A 102 11.68 -7.68 -10.84
CA ILE A 102 13.04 -8.24 -10.76
C ILE A 102 13.48 -8.76 -12.14
N ALA A 103 12.62 -9.50 -12.84
CA ALA A 103 12.91 -10.03 -14.16
C ALA A 103 13.17 -8.94 -15.20
N LEU A 104 12.35 -7.87 -15.20
CA LEU A 104 12.53 -6.73 -16.10
C LEU A 104 13.80 -5.93 -15.79
N MET A 105 14.14 -5.80 -14.52
CA MET A 105 15.35 -5.09 -14.10
C MET A 105 16.60 -5.89 -14.48
N LEU A 106 16.58 -7.21 -14.28
CA LEU A 106 17.65 -8.11 -14.69
C LEU A 106 17.84 -8.10 -16.22
N LEU A 107 16.76 -8.10 -17.00
CA LEU A 107 16.82 -8.05 -18.46
C LEU A 107 17.44 -6.72 -18.96
N ASN A 108 17.16 -5.61 -18.28
CA ASN A 108 17.72 -4.30 -18.62
C ASN A 108 19.20 -4.16 -18.25
N GLU A 109 19.67 -4.83 -17.20
CA GLU A 109 21.11 -4.87 -16.85
C GLU A 109 21.92 -5.76 -17.81
N LEU A 110 21.26 -6.69 -18.51
CA LEU A 110 21.89 -7.66 -19.41
C LEU A 110 21.99 -7.18 -20.87
N LEU A 111 21.32 -6.08 -21.22
CA LEU A 111 21.27 -5.43 -22.54
C LEU A 111 22.00 -4.09 -22.51
#